data_AF-A0A090E2I8-F1
#
_entry.id   AF-A0A090E2I8-F1
#
_cell.length_a   1.000
_cell.length_b   1.000
_cell.length_c   1.000
_cell.angle_alpha   90.00
_cell.angle_beta   90.00
_cell.angle_gamma   90.00
#
_symmetry.space_group_name_H-M   'P 1'
#
loop_
_entity.id
_entity.type
_entity.pdbx_description
1 polymer ?
#
loop_
_entity_poly.entity_id
_entity_poly.type
_entity_poly.pdbx_seq_one_letter_code
_entity_poly.pdbx_strand_id
1 'polypeptide(L)'
;MTKVLFRQIDDSNRADHSRLTAEDNCLFLYEFTAFEHTNGLGFRFSDTNQLIHNLKKKPSERLTKGGWKYKGIAIQKCAIALRQAINPAWLATGTIVPVPSSKARSHADYDDRLTQIANSLSVPPPDVREIVRHDHSHPAAHESNDRPTVENLLAFYEIDEAVANSKPVTSIAIFDDVLTAGTHYRAMQTKLAARFSGVPIFGIFIARRAIPPFDAEQFVKQLKRLFGEIDDE
;
A
#
# COMPACT_ATOMS: atom_id res chain seq x y z
N MET A 1 -5.99 -13.63 -20.41
CA MET A 1 -5.45 -13.18 -19.10
C MET A 1 -6.36 -13.71 -18.02
N THR A 2 -5.80 -14.38 -17.00
CA THR A 2 -6.56 -14.86 -15.84
C THR A 2 -7.16 -13.68 -15.09
N LYS A 3 -8.44 -13.77 -14.71
CA LYS A 3 -9.13 -12.73 -13.95
C LYS A 3 -8.44 -12.57 -12.59
N VAL A 4 -8.04 -11.35 -12.24
CA VAL A 4 -7.53 -11.02 -10.91
C VAL A 4 -8.73 -10.81 -9.98
N LEU A 5 -8.69 -11.41 -8.79
CA LEU A 5 -9.74 -11.31 -7.78
C LEU A 5 -9.14 -10.81 -6.46
N PHE A 6 -9.95 -10.11 -5.68
CA PHE A 6 -9.58 -9.79 -4.31
C PHE A 6 -9.51 -11.05 -3.46
N ARG A 7 -8.48 -11.11 -2.62
CA ARG A 7 -8.39 -11.99 -1.46
C ARG A 7 -8.52 -11.14 -0.21
N GLN A 8 -9.02 -11.72 0.87
CA GLN A 8 -9.23 -11.03 2.14
C GLN A 8 -8.13 -11.38 3.14
N ILE A 9 -7.75 -10.41 3.97
CA ILE A 9 -6.96 -10.68 5.16
C ILE A 9 -7.82 -11.43 6.16
N ASP A 10 -7.39 -12.63 6.50
CA ASP A 10 -8.05 -13.53 7.43
C ASP A 10 -7.02 -14.09 8.42
N ASP A 11 -7.46 -14.98 9.30
CA ASP A 11 -6.63 -15.47 10.40
C ASP A 11 -5.40 -16.28 9.92
N SER A 12 -5.38 -16.75 8.67
CA SER A 12 -4.22 -17.45 8.09
C SER A 12 -3.04 -16.52 7.80
N ASN A 13 -3.29 -15.21 7.63
CA ASN A 13 -2.28 -14.25 7.18
C ASN A 13 -2.26 -12.94 7.99
N ARG A 14 -3.24 -12.70 8.88
CA ARG A 14 -3.31 -11.50 9.73
C ARG A 14 -2.08 -11.31 10.62
N ALA A 15 -1.42 -12.40 11.02
CA ALA A 15 -0.19 -12.35 11.83
C ALA A 15 0.95 -11.55 11.15
N ASP A 16 0.97 -11.48 9.81
CA ASP A 16 1.93 -10.67 9.05
C ASP A 16 1.67 -9.16 9.15
N HIS A 17 0.53 -8.77 9.72
CA HIS A 17 -0.04 -7.43 9.69
C HIS A 17 -0.41 -6.95 11.10
N SER A 18 0.61 -6.89 11.99
CA SER A 18 0.49 -6.63 13.45
C SER A 18 -0.41 -5.48 13.94
N ARG A 19 -0.83 -4.54 13.07
CA ARG A 19 -1.73 -3.42 13.42
C ARG A 19 -3.19 -3.67 13.05
N LEU A 20 -3.49 -4.77 12.36
CA LEU A 20 -4.84 -5.19 12.03
C LEU A 20 -5.43 -6.03 13.17
N THR A 21 -6.74 -5.91 13.36
CA THR A 21 -7.55 -6.73 14.25
C THR A 21 -8.48 -7.65 13.44
N ALA A 22 -9.26 -8.48 14.12
CA ALA A 22 -10.20 -9.41 13.47
C ALA A 22 -11.36 -8.67 12.77
N GLU A 23 -11.69 -7.47 13.26
CA GLU A 23 -12.79 -6.64 12.75
C GLU A 23 -12.42 -5.87 11.48
N ASP A 24 -11.13 -5.76 11.15
CA ASP A 24 -10.68 -5.05 9.96
C ASP A 24 -10.95 -5.86 8.71
N ASN A 25 -11.73 -5.28 7.80
CA ASN A 25 -11.95 -5.82 6.48
C ASN A 25 -10.91 -5.24 5.52
N CYS A 26 -9.93 -6.05 5.13
CA CYS A 26 -8.85 -5.63 4.24
C CYS A 26 -8.73 -6.60 3.07
N LEU A 27 -8.71 -6.07 1.84
CA LEU A 27 -8.66 -6.83 0.60
C LEU A 27 -7.38 -6.53 -0.17
N PHE A 28 -6.79 -7.53 -0.81
CA PHE A 28 -5.56 -7.40 -1.59
C PHE A 28 -5.59 -8.23 -2.87
N LEU A 29 -4.80 -7.85 -3.87
CA LEU A 29 -4.70 -8.58 -5.14
C LEU A 29 -3.49 -9.54 -5.14
N TYR A 30 -2.33 -9.01 -4.80
CA TYR A 30 -1.05 -9.71 -4.97
C TYR A 30 -0.28 -9.89 -3.66
N GLU A 31 0.84 -10.61 -3.74
CA GLU A 31 1.76 -10.82 -2.61
C GLU A 31 3.12 -10.20 -2.93
N PHE A 32 3.61 -9.41 -2.00
CA PHE A 32 4.89 -8.73 -2.06
C PHE A 32 5.82 -9.31 -1.00
N THR A 33 7.05 -9.65 -1.38
CA THR A 33 8.06 -10.15 -0.44
C THR A 33 9.03 -9.03 -0.08
N ALA A 34 9.12 -8.72 1.20
CA ALA A 34 10.02 -7.67 1.70
C ALA A 34 11.50 -8.05 1.46
N PHE A 35 12.36 -7.05 1.27
CA PHE A 35 13.75 -7.25 0.81
C PHE A 35 14.52 -8.26 1.66
N GLU A 36 14.35 -8.20 2.98
CA GLU A 36 14.93 -9.11 3.98
C GLU A 36 14.60 -10.59 3.74
N HIS A 37 13.52 -10.89 3.02
CA HIS A 37 13.08 -12.24 2.68
C HIS A 37 13.27 -12.60 1.20
N THR A 38 13.96 -11.76 0.43
CA THR A 38 14.21 -12.01 -1.01
C THR A 38 15.56 -12.66 -1.31
N ASN A 39 16.38 -12.95 -0.29
CA ASN A 39 17.76 -13.43 -0.46
C ASN A 39 18.59 -12.52 -1.39
N GLY A 40 18.38 -11.21 -1.33
CA GLY A 40 19.09 -10.21 -2.14
C GLY A 40 18.53 -9.97 -3.55
N LEU A 41 17.49 -10.70 -3.99
CA LEU A 41 16.88 -10.50 -5.30
C LEU A 41 16.09 -9.17 -5.41
N GLY A 42 15.57 -8.68 -4.29
CA GLY A 42 14.84 -7.42 -4.21
C GLY A 42 13.68 -7.32 -5.21
N PHE A 43 13.73 -6.35 -6.12
CA PHE A 43 12.67 -6.17 -7.12
C PHE A 43 12.60 -7.30 -8.16
N ARG A 44 13.65 -8.12 -8.29
CA ARG A 44 13.72 -9.26 -9.22
C ARG A 44 13.13 -10.54 -8.64
N PHE A 45 12.69 -10.52 -7.38
CA PHE A 45 12.18 -11.70 -6.69
C PHE A 45 10.90 -12.25 -7.33
N SER A 46 9.99 -11.37 -7.75
CA SER A 46 8.71 -11.73 -8.35
C SER A 46 8.17 -10.62 -9.24
N ASP A 47 7.17 -10.94 -10.08
CA ASP A 47 6.45 -9.97 -10.89
C ASP A 47 5.80 -8.87 -10.03
N THR A 48 5.27 -9.23 -8.85
CA THR A 48 4.69 -8.27 -7.91
C THR A 48 5.76 -7.38 -7.29
N ASN A 49 6.91 -7.92 -6.91
CA ASN A 49 8.04 -7.13 -6.43
C ASN A 49 8.52 -6.12 -7.49
N GLN A 50 8.58 -6.53 -8.76
CA GLN A 50 8.92 -5.63 -9.87
C GLN A 50 7.84 -4.58 -10.09
N LEU A 51 6.55 -4.96 -10.03
CA LEU A 51 5.41 -4.06 -10.17
C LEU A 51 5.45 -2.98 -9.08
N ILE A 52 5.57 -3.36 -7.81
CA ILE A 52 5.64 -2.43 -6.68
C ILE A 52 6.88 -1.54 -6.77
N HIS A 53 8.04 -2.09 -7.13
CA HIS A 53 9.25 -1.29 -7.34
C HIS A 53 9.07 -0.23 -8.43
N ASN A 54 8.49 -0.61 -9.58
CA ASN A 54 8.22 0.33 -10.67
C ASN A 54 7.17 1.37 -10.28
N LEU A 55 6.15 0.96 -9.54
CA LEU A 55 5.13 1.85 -8.99
C LEU A 55 5.77 2.88 -8.05
N LYS A 56 6.74 2.45 -7.21
CA LYS A 56 7.46 3.23 -6.19
C LYS A 56 8.60 4.13 -6.69
N LYS A 57 8.86 4.18 -8.00
CA LYS A 57 9.87 5.10 -8.58
C LYS A 57 9.60 6.55 -8.20
N LYS A 58 10.66 7.26 -7.78
CA LYS A 58 10.60 8.64 -7.27
C LYS A 58 10.53 9.68 -8.41
N PRO A 59 9.63 10.67 -8.34
CA PRO A 59 9.50 11.71 -9.35
C PRO A 59 10.79 12.50 -9.64
N SER A 60 11.59 12.83 -8.63
CA SER A 60 12.88 13.51 -8.84
C SER A 60 13.87 12.70 -9.69
N GLU A 61 13.74 11.37 -9.69
CA GLU A 61 14.62 10.47 -10.43
C GLU A 61 14.21 10.32 -11.90
N ARG A 62 13.10 10.94 -12.33
CA ARG A 62 12.55 10.81 -13.70
C ARG A 62 13.56 11.14 -14.79
N LEU A 63 14.35 12.19 -14.58
CA LEU A 63 15.31 12.70 -15.58
C LEU A 63 16.72 12.11 -15.40
N THR A 64 17.04 11.62 -14.20
CA THR A 64 18.39 11.18 -13.83
C THR A 64 18.55 9.67 -13.83
N LYS A 65 17.47 8.93 -13.55
CA LYS A 65 17.44 7.46 -13.60
C LYS A 65 16.57 7.00 -14.76
N GLY A 66 17.10 6.10 -15.58
CA GLY A 66 16.33 5.44 -16.63
C GLY A 66 15.12 4.69 -16.09
N GLY A 67 14.14 4.43 -16.96
CA GLY A 67 13.01 3.55 -16.65
C GLY A 67 11.80 4.21 -16.01
N TRP A 68 11.69 5.55 -16.04
CA TRP A 68 10.46 6.25 -15.61
C TRP A 68 9.20 5.76 -16.34
N LYS A 69 9.33 5.39 -17.62
CA LYS A 69 8.25 4.79 -18.42
C LYS A 69 7.59 3.58 -17.74
N TYR A 70 8.34 2.81 -16.95
CA TYR A 70 7.82 1.64 -16.25
C TYR A 70 6.88 2.01 -15.10
N LYS A 71 6.98 3.22 -14.53
CA LYS A 71 6.04 3.70 -13.51
C LYS A 71 4.64 3.90 -14.09
N GLY A 72 4.54 4.55 -15.25
CA GLY A 72 3.27 4.73 -15.96
C GLY A 72 2.63 3.39 -16.34
N ILE A 73 3.43 2.44 -16.81
CA ILE A 73 2.98 1.07 -17.09
C ILE A 73 2.49 0.38 -15.80
N ALA A 74 3.21 0.54 -14.68
CA ALA A 74 2.82 -0.04 -13.40
C ALA A 74 1.49 0.54 -12.87
N ILE A 75 1.29 1.85 -12.98
CA ILE A 75 0.03 2.54 -12.65
C ILE A 75 -1.13 1.92 -13.45
N GLN A 76 -0.97 1.78 -14.76
CA GLN A 76 -2.00 1.20 -15.62
C GLN A 76 -2.27 -0.27 -15.29
N LYS A 77 -1.22 -1.07 -15.03
CA LYS A 77 -1.38 -2.47 -14.60
C LYS A 77 -2.17 -2.58 -13.28
N CYS A 78 -1.88 -1.72 -12.31
CA CYS A 78 -2.60 -1.68 -11.04
C CYS A 78 -4.07 -1.29 -11.23
N ALA A 79 -4.35 -0.27 -12.06
CA ALA A 79 -5.72 0.15 -12.36
C ALA A 79 -6.53 -0.95 -13.06
N ILE A 80 -5.93 -1.65 -14.03
CA ILE A 80 -6.59 -2.79 -14.71
C ILE A 80 -6.89 -3.92 -13.72
N ALA A 81 -5.93 -4.28 -12.87
CA ALA A 81 -6.10 -5.36 -11.90
C ALA A 81 -7.19 -5.02 -10.86
N LEU A 82 -7.19 -3.81 -10.33
CA LEU A 82 -8.25 -3.34 -9.42
C LEU A 82 -9.61 -3.30 -10.09
N ARG A 83 -9.71 -2.79 -11.32
CA ARG A 83 -10.97 -2.73 -12.07
C ARG A 83 -11.58 -4.12 -12.29
N GLN A 84 -10.75 -5.14 -12.49
CA GLN A 84 -11.22 -6.52 -12.65
C GLN A 84 -11.76 -7.15 -11.36
N ALA A 85 -11.25 -6.70 -10.21
CA ALA A 85 -11.56 -7.27 -8.90
C ALA A 85 -12.67 -6.52 -8.15
N ILE A 86 -12.77 -5.20 -8.32
CA ILE A 86 -13.68 -4.34 -7.58
C ILE A 86 -15.13 -4.52 -8.02
N ASN A 87 -16.07 -4.49 -7.07
CA ASN A 87 -17.49 -4.57 -7.36
C ASN A 87 -17.95 -3.25 -8.04
N PRO A 88 -18.44 -3.28 -9.29
CA PRO A 88 -18.87 -2.08 -10.00
C PRO A 88 -20.03 -1.34 -9.32
N ALA A 89 -20.94 -2.06 -8.66
CA ALA A 89 -22.07 -1.46 -7.95
C ALA A 89 -21.59 -0.67 -6.72
N TRP A 90 -20.60 -1.20 -5.98
CA TRP A 90 -19.98 -0.46 -4.89
C TRP A 90 -19.21 0.76 -5.42
N LEU A 91 -18.44 0.59 -6.50
CA LEU A 91 -17.63 1.67 -7.08
C LEU A 91 -18.47 2.87 -7.54
N ALA A 92 -19.74 2.65 -7.92
CA ALA A 92 -20.67 3.70 -8.32
C ALA A 92 -21.14 4.59 -7.15
N THR A 93 -21.06 4.12 -5.91
CA THR A 93 -21.64 4.80 -4.73
C THR A 93 -20.65 5.03 -3.59
N GLY A 94 -19.58 4.24 -3.52
CA GLY A 94 -18.57 4.30 -2.47
C GLY A 94 -17.48 5.33 -2.74
N THR A 95 -16.81 5.76 -1.69
CA THR A 95 -15.71 6.73 -1.77
C THR A 95 -14.37 6.01 -1.59
N ILE A 96 -13.44 6.23 -2.52
CA ILE A 96 -12.06 5.77 -2.39
C ILE A 96 -11.24 6.89 -1.75
N VAL A 97 -10.57 6.59 -0.65
CA VAL A 97 -9.68 7.52 0.06
C VAL A 97 -8.25 7.00 -0.04
N PRO A 98 -7.42 7.56 -0.94
CA PRO A 98 -6.02 7.20 -1.02
C PRO A 98 -5.26 7.55 0.27
N VAL A 99 -4.34 6.70 0.69
CA VAL A 99 -3.37 7.06 1.74
C VAL A 99 -2.51 8.23 1.24
N PRO A 100 -2.33 9.30 2.03
CA PRO A 100 -1.58 10.46 1.57
C PRO A 100 -0.10 10.14 1.32
N SER A 101 0.47 10.81 0.32
CA SER A 101 1.91 10.80 0.07
C SER A 101 2.67 11.28 1.32
N SER A 102 3.81 10.64 1.61
CA SER A 102 4.70 11.08 2.69
C SER A 102 5.39 12.42 2.41
N LYS A 103 5.32 12.90 1.17
CA LYS A 103 5.83 14.18 0.71
C LYS A 103 4.69 15.15 0.42
N ALA A 104 4.88 16.43 0.76
CA ALA A 104 3.95 17.52 0.48
C ALA A 104 3.79 17.73 -1.02
N ARG A 105 2.66 18.31 -1.45
CA ARG A 105 2.40 18.65 -2.87
C ARG A 105 3.47 19.56 -3.51
N SER A 106 4.12 20.40 -2.72
CA SER A 106 5.20 21.28 -3.17
C SER A 106 6.57 20.59 -3.29
N HIS A 107 6.72 19.36 -2.77
CA HIS A 107 7.98 18.64 -2.75
C HIS A 107 8.26 17.98 -4.10
N ALA A 108 9.53 17.97 -4.55
CA ALA A 108 9.92 17.40 -5.85
C ALA A 108 9.58 15.90 -6.00
N ASP A 109 9.57 15.17 -4.89
CA ASP A 109 9.15 13.76 -4.81
C ASP A 109 7.67 13.53 -4.45
N TYR A 110 6.81 14.55 -4.55
CA TYR A 110 5.37 14.36 -4.42
C TYR A 110 4.85 13.34 -5.44
N ASP A 111 4.16 12.31 -4.96
CA ASP A 111 3.76 11.18 -5.80
C ASP A 111 2.29 10.82 -5.58
N ASP A 112 1.45 11.21 -6.52
CA ASP A 112 0.00 11.00 -6.52
C ASP A 112 -0.43 9.67 -7.21
N ARG A 113 0.47 8.68 -7.27
CA ARG A 113 0.21 7.39 -7.96
C ARG A 113 -1.08 6.71 -7.52
N LEU A 114 -1.44 6.76 -6.23
CA LEU A 114 -2.64 6.10 -5.72
C LEU A 114 -3.89 6.80 -6.25
N THR A 115 -3.89 8.13 -6.23
CA THR A 115 -4.94 8.96 -6.82
C THR A 115 -5.06 8.75 -8.33
N GLN A 116 -3.93 8.63 -9.06
CA GLN A 116 -3.94 8.30 -10.48
C GLN A 116 -4.56 6.93 -10.77
N ILE A 117 -4.20 5.90 -9.98
CA ILE A 117 -4.76 4.55 -10.11
C ILE A 117 -6.27 4.58 -9.85
N ALA A 118 -6.70 5.18 -8.74
CA ALA A 118 -8.10 5.21 -8.30
C ALA A 118 -9.01 5.96 -9.31
N ASN A 119 -8.55 7.11 -9.82
CA ASN A 119 -9.29 7.87 -10.84
C ASN A 119 -9.44 7.10 -12.15
N SER A 120 -8.54 6.14 -12.41
CA SER A 120 -8.54 5.34 -13.63
C SER A 120 -9.47 4.11 -13.53
N LEU A 121 -10.20 3.89 -12.44
CA LEU A 121 -11.00 2.66 -12.29
C LEU A 121 -12.26 2.63 -13.15
N SER A 122 -12.89 3.77 -13.43
CA SER A 122 -14.09 3.87 -14.29
C SER A 122 -14.08 5.14 -15.14
N VAL A 123 -15.00 5.20 -16.11
CA VAL A 123 -15.31 6.42 -16.87
C VAL A 123 -16.83 6.64 -16.78
N PRO A 124 -17.30 7.76 -16.19
CA PRO A 124 -16.52 8.81 -15.52
C PRO A 124 -15.72 8.28 -14.31
N PRO A 125 -14.68 9.00 -13.84
CA PRO A 125 -13.91 8.61 -12.66
C PRO A 125 -14.82 8.36 -11.45
N PRO A 126 -14.49 7.39 -10.59
CA PRO A 126 -15.25 7.14 -9.37
C PRO A 126 -15.04 8.28 -8.36
N ASP A 127 -15.74 8.21 -7.23
CA ASP A 127 -15.56 9.17 -6.16
C ASP A 127 -14.24 8.94 -5.40
N VAL A 128 -13.18 9.62 -5.83
CA VAL A 128 -11.85 9.58 -5.23
C VAL A 128 -11.59 10.88 -4.47
N ARG A 129 -11.30 10.78 -3.17
CA ARG A 129 -11.10 11.96 -2.32
C ARG A 129 -9.89 11.80 -1.42
N GLU A 130 -8.95 12.73 -1.49
CA GLU A 130 -7.81 12.83 -0.57
C GLU A 130 -8.26 13.51 0.74
N ILE A 131 -9.18 12.86 1.47
CA ILE A 131 -9.79 13.41 2.69
C ILE A 131 -8.75 13.57 3.81
N VAL A 132 -7.82 12.64 3.93
CA VAL A 132 -6.75 12.69 4.92
C VAL A 132 -5.53 13.30 4.27
N ARG A 133 -5.02 14.40 4.82
CA ARG A 133 -3.79 15.05 4.39
C ARG A 133 -2.73 14.97 5.48
N HIS A 134 -1.47 15.04 5.07
CA HIS A 134 -0.33 15.12 5.98
C HIS A 134 -0.02 16.60 6.25
N ASP A 135 -0.02 17.01 7.52
CA ASP A 135 0.49 18.31 7.91
C ASP A 135 2.01 18.24 8.08
N HIS A 136 2.73 19.01 7.26
CA HIS A 136 4.19 19.08 7.26
C HIS A 136 4.73 20.18 8.19
N SER A 137 3.86 20.88 8.94
CA SER A 137 4.27 21.90 9.91
C SER A 137 5.04 21.33 11.10
N HIS A 138 5.02 20.02 11.32
CA HIS A 138 5.72 19.33 12.40
C HIS A 138 7.13 18.84 11.95
N PRO A 139 8.23 19.44 12.45
CA PRO A 139 9.58 19.19 11.94
C PRO A 139 10.27 17.98 12.60
N ALA A 140 9.57 16.86 12.80
CA ALA A 140 10.13 15.71 13.52
C ALA A 140 9.71 14.37 12.89
N ALA A 141 10.31 14.02 11.75
CA ALA A 141 10.40 12.64 11.22
C ALA A 141 11.06 12.57 9.83
N HIS A 142 11.27 13.72 9.15
CA HIS A 142 11.64 13.70 7.72
C HIS A 142 13.08 13.25 7.42
N GLU A 143 13.93 13.08 8.44
CA GLU A 143 15.34 12.67 8.30
C GLU A 143 15.70 11.36 9.02
N SER A 144 14.79 10.77 9.79
CA SER A 144 15.04 9.45 10.39
C SER A 144 14.73 8.34 9.37
N ASN A 145 15.64 7.38 9.24
CA ASN A 145 15.37 6.11 8.54
C ASN A 145 14.27 5.26 9.22
N ASP A 146 13.70 5.74 10.32
CA ASP A 146 12.69 5.06 11.10
C ASP A 146 11.31 5.16 10.45
N ARG A 147 10.63 4.01 10.39
CA ARG A 147 9.24 3.93 9.93
C ARG A 147 8.34 4.61 10.97
N PRO A 148 7.41 5.50 10.58
CA PRO A 148 6.54 6.17 11.53
C PRO A 148 5.66 5.17 12.29
N THR A 149 5.37 5.46 13.56
CA THR A 149 4.38 4.72 14.36
C THR A 149 2.95 5.15 14.02
N VAL A 150 1.95 4.44 14.56
CA VAL A 150 0.54 4.83 14.37
C VAL A 150 0.30 6.19 15.02
N GLU A 151 0.86 6.41 16.22
CA GLU A 151 0.72 7.64 16.99
C GLU A 151 1.33 8.84 16.25
N ASN A 152 2.51 8.65 15.63
CA ASN A 152 3.13 9.67 14.79
C ASN A 152 2.22 10.04 13.62
N LEU A 153 1.68 9.05 12.89
CA LEU A 153 0.76 9.32 11.79
C LEU A 153 -0.53 9.97 12.25
N LEU A 154 -1.09 9.59 13.41
CA LEU A 154 -2.27 10.24 13.96
C LEU A 154 -2.02 11.71 14.34
N ALA A 155 -0.80 12.05 14.75
CA ALA A 155 -0.42 13.43 15.01
C ALA A 155 -0.29 14.24 13.70
N PHE A 156 0.25 13.64 12.63
CA PHE A 156 0.47 14.33 11.35
C PHE A 156 -0.74 14.32 10.40
N TYR A 157 -1.66 13.38 10.57
CA TYR A 157 -2.84 13.27 9.71
C TYR A 157 -3.94 14.21 10.16
N GLU A 158 -4.41 15.02 9.22
CA GLU A 158 -5.53 15.93 9.40
C GLU A 158 -6.63 15.62 8.39
N ILE A 159 -7.88 15.84 8.80
CA ILE A 159 -9.01 15.81 7.87
C ILE A 159 -9.03 17.14 7.11
N ASP A 160 -9.00 17.06 5.79
CA ASP A 160 -9.39 18.16 4.95
C ASP A 160 -10.92 18.26 4.94
N GLU A 161 -11.46 19.13 5.80
CA GLU A 161 -12.91 19.31 5.95
C GLU A 161 -13.58 19.81 4.68
N ALA A 162 -12.88 20.55 3.81
CA ALA A 162 -13.45 21.00 2.54
C ALA A 162 -13.66 19.81 1.60
N VAL A 163 -12.69 18.90 1.53
CA VAL A 163 -12.80 17.66 0.74
C VAL A 163 -13.81 16.69 1.38
N ALA A 164 -13.78 16.55 2.71
CA ALA A 164 -14.70 15.68 3.45
C ALA A 164 -16.17 16.07 3.23
N ASN A 165 -16.48 17.38 3.23
CA ASN A 165 -17.84 17.90 3.11
C ASN A 165 -18.29 18.13 1.66
N SER A 166 -17.43 17.88 0.67
CA SER A 166 -17.73 18.14 -0.75
C SER A 166 -18.95 17.37 -1.26
N LYS A 167 -19.20 16.15 -0.77
CA LYS A 167 -20.42 15.36 -1.00
C LYS A 167 -20.65 14.37 0.15
N PRO A 168 -21.85 13.80 0.31
CA PRO A 168 -22.09 12.72 1.27
C PRO A 168 -21.17 11.52 1.06
N VAL A 169 -20.86 10.80 2.16
CA VAL A 169 -20.05 9.57 2.16
C VAL A 169 -20.89 8.45 2.74
N THR A 170 -21.03 7.35 2.00
CA THR A 170 -21.87 6.19 2.39
C THR A 170 -21.05 4.97 2.79
N SER A 171 -19.85 4.83 2.23
CA SER A 171 -18.86 3.80 2.57
C SER A 171 -17.48 4.24 2.06
N ILE A 172 -16.43 3.76 2.70
CA ILE A 172 -15.05 4.17 2.41
C ILE A 172 -14.17 2.95 2.13
N ALA A 173 -13.42 3.00 1.03
CA ALA A 173 -12.26 2.15 0.82
C ALA A 173 -10.97 2.96 1.03
N ILE A 174 -10.20 2.63 2.07
CA ILE A 174 -8.83 3.15 2.25
C ILE A 174 -7.94 2.44 1.23
N PHE A 175 -7.27 3.19 0.37
CA PHE A 175 -6.47 2.63 -0.71
C PHE A 175 -4.98 2.92 -0.54
N ASP A 176 -4.16 1.86 -0.51
CA ASP A 176 -2.69 1.95 -0.49
C ASP A 176 -2.07 0.93 -1.46
N ASP A 177 -0.77 1.05 -1.73
CA ASP A 177 -0.06 0.10 -2.57
C ASP A 177 0.16 -1.26 -1.88
N VAL A 178 0.82 -1.27 -0.72
CA VAL A 178 1.22 -2.49 -0.03
C VAL A 178 0.83 -2.46 1.44
N LEU A 179 -0.01 -3.40 1.84
CA LEU A 179 -0.27 -3.67 3.25
C LEU A 179 0.94 -4.38 3.89
N THR A 180 1.70 -3.65 4.72
CA THR A 180 2.82 -4.21 5.50
C THR A 180 2.40 -4.49 6.93
N ALA A 181 2.90 -3.77 7.94
CA ALA A 181 2.45 -3.95 9.31
C ALA A 181 1.00 -3.47 9.55
N GLY A 182 0.46 -2.63 8.66
CA GLY A 182 -0.87 -2.02 8.80
C GLY A 182 -0.88 -0.64 9.46
N THR A 183 0.28 -0.01 9.69
CA THR A 183 0.39 1.27 10.40
C THR A 183 -0.40 2.40 9.72
N HIS A 184 -0.22 2.60 8.42
CA HIS A 184 -0.95 3.62 7.66
C HIS A 184 -2.45 3.33 7.62
N TYR A 185 -2.83 2.08 7.38
CA TYR A 185 -4.22 1.66 7.42
C TYR A 185 -4.88 1.98 8.76
N ARG A 186 -4.24 1.61 9.88
CA ARG A 186 -4.78 1.90 11.22
C ARG A 186 -4.94 3.39 11.45
N ALA A 187 -3.94 4.21 11.14
CA ALA A 187 -4.03 5.66 11.32
C ALA A 187 -5.15 6.28 10.47
N MET A 188 -5.26 5.87 9.21
CA MET A 188 -6.35 6.28 8.31
C MET A 188 -7.72 5.86 8.84
N GLN A 189 -7.85 4.58 9.23
CA GLN A 189 -9.08 4.01 9.74
C GLN A 189 -9.55 4.74 11.00
N THR A 190 -8.65 5.01 11.95
CA THR A 190 -8.97 5.78 13.16
C THR A 190 -9.45 7.19 12.82
N LYS A 191 -8.75 7.93 11.96
CA LYS A 191 -9.13 9.32 11.59
C LYS A 191 -10.47 9.37 10.85
N LEU A 192 -10.68 8.47 9.91
CA LEU A 192 -11.90 8.41 9.11
C LEU A 192 -13.09 7.91 9.93
N ALA A 193 -12.91 6.91 10.79
CA ALA A 193 -13.98 6.43 11.66
C ALA A 193 -14.42 7.49 12.68
N ALA A 194 -13.47 8.26 13.22
CA ALA A 194 -13.79 9.39 14.10
C ALA A 194 -14.60 10.48 13.37
N ARG A 195 -14.30 10.74 12.10
CA ARG A 195 -14.98 11.77 11.30
C ARG A 195 -16.32 11.31 10.70
N PHE A 196 -16.43 10.04 10.34
CA PHE A 196 -17.57 9.44 9.66
C PHE A 196 -18.14 8.29 10.49
N SER A 197 -18.67 8.63 11.68
CA SER A 197 -19.25 7.65 12.60
C SER A 197 -20.35 6.82 11.92
N GLY A 198 -20.28 5.50 12.05
CA GLY A 198 -21.24 4.56 11.46
C GLY A 198 -21.07 4.31 9.96
N VAL A 199 -20.16 5.01 9.27
CA VAL A 199 -19.85 4.73 7.86
C VAL A 199 -18.97 3.48 7.77
N PRO A 200 -19.32 2.47 6.95
CA PRO A 200 -18.48 1.30 6.74
C PRO A 200 -17.13 1.67 6.12
N ILE A 201 -16.04 1.16 6.71
CA ILE A 201 -14.66 1.39 6.24
C ILE A 201 -13.98 0.04 6.03
N PHE A 202 -13.33 -0.13 4.89
CA PHE A 202 -12.49 -1.27 4.58
C PHE A 202 -11.19 -0.83 3.87
N GLY A 203 -10.18 -1.69 3.86
CA GLY A 203 -8.93 -1.47 3.15
C GLY A 203 -8.90 -2.18 1.81
N ILE A 204 -8.34 -1.56 0.77
CA ILE A 204 -7.98 -2.19 -0.50
C ILE A 204 -6.51 -1.94 -0.79
N PHE A 205 -5.79 -2.98 -1.22
CA PHE A 205 -4.34 -2.93 -1.46
C PHE A 205 -3.97 -3.59 -2.77
N ILE A 206 -2.96 -3.06 -3.47
CA ILE A 206 -2.38 -3.75 -4.64
C ILE A 206 -1.74 -5.06 -4.18
N ALA A 207 -1.02 -5.05 -3.07
CA ALA A 207 -0.43 -6.25 -2.50
C ALA A 207 -0.49 -6.26 -0.97
N ARG A 208 -0.41 -7.45 -0.37
CA ARG A 208 0.00 -7.62 1.02
C ARG A 208 1.47 -8.03 1.09
N ARG A 209 2.14 -7.74 2.20
CA ARG A 209 3.40 -8.40 2.53
C ARG A 209 3.14 -9.89 2.79
N ALA A 210 3.94 -10.75 2.18
CA ALA A 210 3.97 -12.17 2.45
C ALA A 210 5.38 -12.60 2.83
N ILE A 211 5.50 -13.36 3.92
CA ILE A 211 6.74 -13.99 4.33
C ILE A 211 6.79 -15.37 3.67
N PRO A 212 7.76 -15.64 2.77
CA PRO A 212 7.89 -16.95 2.18
C PRO A 212 8.16 -17.99 3.27
N PRO A 213 7.67 -19.24 3.11
CA PRO A 213 7.95 -20.30 4.05
C PRO A 213 9.46 -20.44 4.23
N PHE A 214 9.88 -20.74 5.46
CA PHE A 214 11.28 -21.03 5.75
C PHE A 214 11.71 -22.25 4.94
N ASP A 215 12.61 -22.03 3.99
CA ASP A 215 13.23 -23.10 3.21
C ASP A 215 14.44 -23.61 4.00
N ALA A 216 14.23 -24.71 4.72
CA ALA A 216 15.27 -25.36 5.51
C ALA A 216 16.48 -25.78 4.66
N GLU A 217 16.28 -26.20 3.41
CA GLU A 217 17.40 -26.55 2.53
C GLU A 217 18.21 -25.31 2.14
N GLN A 218 17.52 -24.20 1.85
CA GLN A 218 18.20 -22.94 1.56
C GLN A 218 18.94 -22.40 2.78
N PHE A 219 18.39 -22.57 3.99
CA PHE A 219 19.06 -22.23 5.24
C PHE A 219 20.31 -23.10 5.46
N VAL A 220 20.22 -24.42 5.26
CA VAL A 220 21.37 -25.34 5.32
C VAL A 220 22.43 -24.95 4.29
N LYS A 221 22.04 -24.62 3.05
CA LYS A 221 22.97 -24.13 2.02
C LYS A 221 23.63 -22.81 2.43
N GLN A 222 22.91 -21.90 3.09
CA GLN A 222 23.50 -20.66 3.62
C GLN A 222 24.48 -20.94 4.77
N LEU A 223 24.15 -21.84 5.70
CA LEU A 223 25.05 -22.26 6.77
C LEU A 223 26.33 -22.88 6.21
N LYS A 224 26.22 -23.82 5.26
CA LYS A 224 27.37 -24.42 4.57
C LYS A 224 28.25 -23.38 3.87
N ARG A 225 27.66 -22.31 3.35
CA ARG A 225 28.40 -21.20 2.71
C ARG A 225 29.08 -20.27 3.72
N LEU A 226 28.51 -20.12 4.92
CA LEU A 226 29.03 -19.25 5.99
C LEU A 226 30.08 -19.93 6.86
N PHE A 227 29.92 -21.22 7.12
CA PHE A 227 30.75 -21.98 8.05
C PHE A 227 31.63 -23.04 7.38
N GLY A 228 31.57 -23.19 6.05
CA GLY A 228 32.17 -24.32 5.34
C GLY A 228 31.30 -25.58 5.44
N GLU A 229 31.72 -26.67 4.77
CA GLU A 229 31.08 -27.97 4.98
C GLU A 229 31.21 -28.35 6.46
N ILE A 230 30.08 -28.46 7.15
CA ILE A 230 30.02 -29.16 8.43
C ILE A 230 30.00 -30.63 8.02
N ASP A 231 31.15 -31.28 8.12
CA ASP A 231 31.23 -32.74 8.01
C ASP A 231 30.38 -33.34 9.12
N ASP A 232 29.41 -34.17 8.75
CA ASP A 232 28.64 -34.99 9.69
C ASP A 232 29.57 -36.10 10.21
N GLU A 233 30.19 -35.89 11.37
CA GLU A 233 30.71 -36.98 12.24
C GLU A 233 29.66 -37.44 13.25
#